data_AF-A0A1F4TPJ3-F1
#
_entry.id   AF-A0A1F4TPJ3-F1
#
_cell.length_a   1.000
_cell.length_b   1.000
_cell.length_c   1.000
_cell.angle_alpha   90.00
_cell.angle_beta   90.00
_cell.angle_gamma   90.00
#
_symmetry.space_group_name_H-M   'P 1'
#
loop_
_entity.id
_entity.type
_entity.pdbx_description
1 polymer ?
#
loop_
_entity_poly.entity_id
_entity_poly.type
_entity_poly.pdbx_seq_one_letter_code
_entity_poly.pdbx_strand_id
1 'polypeptide(L)'
;MNPFTRLLAPIFTLVIISLAGIVGYRILEGWSFIDSVYMLVTTLSTVGFREVHELSSAGRILTMGIIISGVGTAIYFAGQVGEMIIEGQIFGYRRRRRMEKKIRDIKDHYIISGFGRVGHQIAKELEAANISYLVVDSKEEIAQELDPKGVPYIIGDPTSDNKLKEAGVERATGLIAAADSDVNNVFVTLSARALSQTVYIVARASGKEAENKLKFAGANRVISPYFISGRRMAALAVRPVASDFLDMVMHGEHLEFSLHEFSISDRSPIVNKSIAEAEVRQKSGATILAIRKSDGAFNLQPLAGSKIEKGDILVVIGTQDQLELLEKLVK
;
A
#
# COMPACT_ATOMS: atom_id res chain seq x y z
N MET A 1 -11.14 -1.93 22.63
CA MET A 1 -11.07 -1.85 24.10
C MET A 1 -9.61 -1.74 24.49
N ASN A 2 -9.22 -0.84 25.40
CA ASN A 2 -7.81 -0.65 25.74
C ASN A 2 -7.30 -1.92 26.46
N PRO A 3 -6.32 -2.68 25.93
CA PRO A 3 -5.92 -3.96 26.51
C PRO A 3 -5.45 -3.82 27.97
N PHE A 4 -4.94 -2.64 28.33
CA PHE A 4 -4.54 -2.30 29.69
C PHE A 4 -5.69 -2.30 30.71
N THR A 5 -6.96 -2.12 30.32
CA THR A 5 -8.07 -2.14 31.29
C THR A 5 -8.34 -3.53 31.86
N ARG A 6 -7.96 -4.59 31.13
CA ARG A 6 -8.07 -5.98 31.61
C ARG A 6 -7.07 -6.29 32.72
N LEU A 7 -5.95 -5.56 32.79
CA LEU A 7 -4.94 -5.72 33.84
C LEU A 7 -5.31 -5.00 35.15
N LEU A 8 -6.21 -4.02 35.11
CA LEU A 8 -6.56 -3.22 36.29
C LEU A 8 -7.26 -4.05 37.37
N ALA A 9 -8.18 -4.94 36.98
CA ALA A 9 -8.92 -5.78 37.92
C ALA A 9 -8.01 -6.72 38.73
N PRO A 10 -7.15 -7.57 38.13
CA PRO A 10 -6.26 -8.44 38.89
C PRO A 10 -5.23 -7.67 39.71
N ILE A 11 -4.71 -6.54 39.21
CA ILE A 11 -3.82 -5.66 39.99
C ILE A 11 -4.54 -5.15 41.24
N PHE A 12 -5.77 -4.64 41.08
CA PHE A 12 -6.55 -4.12 42.19
C PHE A 12 -6.88 -5.20 43.22
N THR A 13 -7.27 -6.40 42.77
CA THR A 13 -7.52 -7.55 43.64
C THR A 13 -6.27 -7.98 44.40
N LEU A 14 -5.10 -8.05 43.74
CA LEU A 14 -3.83 -8.36 44.41
C LEU A 14 -3.46 -7.31 45.46
N VAL A 15 -3.70 -6.02 45.19
CA VAL A 15 -3.48 -4.94 46.16
C VAL A 15 -4.40 -5.12 47.38
N ILE A 16 -5.67 -5.43 47.16
CA ILE A 16 -6.63 -5.68 48.27
C ILE A 16 -6.19 -6.89 49.10
N ILE A 17 -5.87 -8.01 48.47
CA ILE A 17 -5.42 -9.23 49.17
C ILE A 17 -4.14 -8.94 49.96
N SER A 18 -3.22 -8.17 49.37
CA SER A 18 -1.97 -7.78 50.01
C SER A 18 -2.19 -6.93 51.26
N LEU A 19 -3.04 -5.89 51.15
CA LEU A 19 -3.39 -5.04 52.28
C LEU A 19 -4.14 -5.81 53.37
N ALA A 20 -5.10 -6.65 52.99
CA ALA A 20 -5.85 -7.50 53.91
C ALA A 20 -4.92 -8.49 54.64
N GLY A 21 -3.95 -9.07 53.93
CA GLY A 21 -2.95 -9.95 54.53
C GLY A 21 -2.04 -9.23 55.52
N ILE A 22 -1.49 -8.06 55.15
CA ILE A 22 -0.62 -7.26 56.03
C ILE A 22 -1.36 -6.84 57.31
N VAL A 23 -2.60 -6.35 57.18
CA VAL A 23 -3.45 -5.97 58.32
C VAL A 23 -3.84 -7.20 59.14
N GLY A 24 -4.16 -8.32 58.49
CA GLY A 24 -4.49 -9.58 59.15
C GLY A 24 -3.35 -10.10 60.02
N TYR A 25 -2.13 -10.17 59.50
CA TYR A 25 -0.94 -10.57 60.28
C TYR A 25 -0.64 -9.60 61.44
N ARG A 26 -0.85 -8.30 61.23
CA ARG A 26 -0.68 -7.28 62.29
C ARG A 26 -1.66 -7.45 63.43
N ILE A 27 -2.94 -7.71 63.14
CA ILE A 27 -4.00 -7.76 64.16
C ILE A 27 -4.06 -9.13 64.83
N LEU A 28 -3.96 -10.23 64.05
CA LEU A 28 -4.11 -11.59 64.56
C LEU A 28 -2.84 -12.12 65.21
N GLU A 29 -1.67 -11.81 64.63
CA GLU A 29 -0.39 -12.36 65.09
C GLU A 29 0.50 -11.31 65.77
N GLY A 30 0.14 -10.02 65.74
CA GLY A 30 0.91 -8.96 66.39
C GLY A 30 2.25 -8.64 65.72
N TRP A 31 2.46 -9.08 64.47
CA TRP A 31 3.74 -8.95 63.78
C TRP A 31 4.09 -7.51 63.39
N SER A 32 5.39 -7.25 63.20
CA SER A 32 5.86 -5.97 62.69
C SER A 32 5.40 -5.74 61.24
N PHE A 33 5.37 -4.49 60.77
CA PHE A 33 5.04 -4.20 59.36
C PHE A 33 5.86 -5.01 58.38
N ILE A 34 7.16 -5.06 58.66
CA ILE A 34 8.17 -5.61 57.77
C ILE A 34 8.00 -7.12 57.71
N ASP A 35 7.76 -7.77 58.85
CA ASP A 35 7.54 -9.22 58.90
C ASP A 35 6.25 -9.62 58.17
N SER A 36 5.16 -8.85 58.34
CA SER A 36 3.90 -9.09 57.61
C SER A 36 4.05 -8.92 56.10
N VAL A 37 4.78 -7.90 55.65
CA VAL A 37 5.08 -7.69 54.22
C VAL A 37 5.99 -8.80 53.71
N TYR A 38 7.02 -9.17 54.46
CA TYR A 38 7.96 -10.22 54.08
C TYR A 38 7.25 -11.57 53.94
N MET A 39 6.40 -11.96 54.90
CA MET A 39 5.58 -13.17 54.81
C MET A 39 4.65 -13.14 53.59
N LEU A 40 4.02 -11.99 53.32
CA LEU A 40 3.15 -11.84 52.17
C LEU A 40 3.91 -12.01 50.85
N VAL A 41 5.09 -11.38 50.72
CA VAL A 41 5.92 -11.46 49.52
C VAL A 41 6.40 -12.90 49.28
N THR A 42 6.88 -13.61 50.31
CA THR A 42 7.31 -15.02 50.16
C THR A 42 6.17 -15.96 49.81
N THR A 43 4.95 -15.65 50.28
CA THR A 43 3.72 -16.41 49.98
C THR A 43 3.24 -16.15 48.55
N LEU A 44 3.09 -14.88 48.14
CA LEU A 44 2.61 -14.50 46.81
C LEU A 44 3.60 -14.79 45.69
N SER A 45 4.91 -14.77 45.97
CA SER A 45 5.96 -15.15 45.01
C SER A 45 6.09 -16.67 44.82
N THR A 46 5.29 -17.47 45.52
CA THR A 46 5.33 -18.93 45.53
C THR A 46 6.68 -19.54 45.92
N VAL A 47 7.54 -18.78 46.62
CA VAL A 47 8.83 -19.28 47.14
C VAL A 47 8.60 -20.14 48.38
N GLY A 48 7.78 -19.68 49.33
CA GLY A 48 7.33 -20.49 50.47
C GLY A 48 8.43 -21.07 51.37
N PHE A 49 9.56 -20.38 51.56
CA PHE A 49 10.75 -20.93 52.21
C PHE A 49 10.50 -21.44 53.64
N ARG A 50 9.98 -20.58 54.53
CA ARG A 50 9.53 -20.92 55.90
C ARG A 50 8.63 -19.80 56.43
N GLU A 51 7.76 -20.12 57.39
CA GLU A 51 7.03 -19.12 58.17
C GLU A 51 8.01 -18.18 58.89
N VAL A 52 7.72 -16.88 58.91
CA VAL A 52 8.57 -15.86 59.55
C VAL A 52 8.56 -16.01 61.07
N HIS A 53 7.38 -16.28 61.63
CA HIS A 53 7.14 -16.67 63.01
C HIS A 53 6.12 -17.84 63.03
N GLU A 54 5.99 -18.52 64.17
CA GLU A 54 4.98 -19.59 64.31
C GLU A 54 3.56 -19.02 64.19
N LEU A 55 2.79 -19.53 63.22
CA LEU A 55 1.41 -19.07 62.99
C LEU A 55 0.41 -19.71 63.97
N SER A 56 -0.46 -18.88 64.54
CA SER A 56 -1.66 -19.36 65.24
C SER A 56 -2.63 -20.08 64.28
N SER A 57 -3.60 -20.82 64.82
CA SER A 57 -4.66 -21.45 64.00
C SER A 57 -5.41 -20.45 63.11
N ALA A 58 -5.61 -19.21 63.59
CA ALA A 58 -6.24 -18.15 62.82
C ALA A 58 -5.31 -17.62 61.71
N GLY A 59 -4.02 -17.43 62.00
CA GLY A 59 -3.02 -17.02 61.02
C GLY A 59 -2.80 -18.05 59.91
N ARG A 60 -2.91 -19.35 60.23
CA ARG A 60 -2.89 -20.43 59.23
C ARG A 60 -4.07 -20.34 58.27
N ILE A 61 -5.29 -20.16 58.79
CA ILE A 61 -6.50 -20.00 57.97
C ILE A 61 -6.40 -18.77 57.07
N LEU A 62 -5.92 -17.63 57.61
CA LEU A 62 -5.67 -16.42 56.84
C LEU A 62 -4.67 -16.69 55.70
N THR A 63 -3.55 -17.33 56.02
CA THR A 63 -2.49 -17.66 55.05
C THR A 63 -2.99 -18.58 53.95
N MET A 64 -3.80 -19.61 54.28
CA MET A 64 -4.46 -20.47 53.30
C MET A 64 -5.36 -19.67 52.36
N GLY A 65 -6.14 -18.72 52.90
CA GLY A 65 -6.96 -17.81 52.11
C GLY A 65 -6.14 -16.94 51.16
N ILE A 66 -5.03 -16.37 51.64
CA ILE A 66 -4.09 -15.56 50.83
C ILE A 66 -3.43 -16.41 49.74
N ILE A 67 -3.05 -17.66 50.02
CA ILE A 67 -2.47 -18.55 49.01
C ILE A 67 -3.48 -18.81 47.91
N ILE A 68 -4.69 -19.29 48.25
CA ILE A 68 -5.71 -19.65 47.25
C ILE A 68 -6.10 -18.44 46.40
N SER A 69 -6.38 -17.31 47.04
CA SER A 69 -6.83 -16.09 46.34
C SER A 69 -5.69 -15.34 45.67
N GLY A 70 -4.58 -15.14 46.38
CA GLY A 70 -3.44 -14.34 45.94
C GLY A 70 -2.61 -15.03 44.86
N VAL A 71 -2.18 -16.28 45.10
CA VAL A 71 -1.41 -17.03 44.08
C VAL A 71 -2.27 -17.31 42.85
N GLY A 72 -3.55 -17.66 43.04
CA GLY A 72 -4.50 -17.82 41.93
C GLY A 72 -4.64 -16.56 41.08
N THR A 73 -4.78 -15.39 41.72
CA THR A 73 -4.85 -14.10 41.01
C THR A 73 -3.52 -13.75 40.33
N ALA A 74 -2.37 -14.05 40.96
CA ALA A 74 -1.05 -13.79 40.39
C ALA A 74 -0.78 -14.66 39.14
N ILE A 75 -1.14 -15.95 39.16
CA ILE A 75 -1.05 -16.83 37.99
C ILE A 75 -1.96 -16.33 36.86
N TYR A 76 -3.19 -15.95 37.19
CA TYR A 76 -4.12 -15.37 36.21
C TYR A 76 -3.57 -14.08 35.59
N PHE A 77 -2.99 -13.20 36.40
CA PHE A 77 -2.33 -11.98 35.93
C PHE A 77 -1.15 -12.28 35.00
N ALA A 78 -0.28 -13.24 35.37
CA ALA A 78 0.84 -13.65 34.54
C ALA A 78 0.38 -14.22 33.18
N GLY A 79 -0.71 -15.01 33.17
CA GLY A 79 -1.32 -15.51 31.95
C GLY A 79 -1.82 -14.38 31.02
N GLN A 80 -2.51 -13.39 31.57
CA GLN A 80 -2.97 -12.20 30.82
C GLN A 80 -1.80 -11.40 30.23
N VAL A 81 -0.71 -11.23 30.99
CA VAL A 81 0.50 -10.57 30.49
C VAL A 81 1.14 -11.39 29.36
N GLY A 82 1.20 -12.72 29.51
CA GLY A 82 1.70 -13.62 28.47
C GLY A 82 0.91 -13.53 27.16
N GLU A 83 -0.42 -13.58 27.24
CA GLU A 83 -1.33 -13.42 26.08
C GLU A 83 -1.09 -12.08 25.37
N MET A 84 -0.96 -10.99 26.14
CA MET A 84 -0.72 -9.64 25.61
C MET A 84 0.62 -9.52 24.85
N ILE A 85 1.65 -10.25 25.30
CA ILE A 85 2.97 -10.30 24.63
C ILE A 85 2.88 -11.14 23.35
N ILE A 86 2.26 -12.32 23.41
CA ILE A 86 2.14 -13.26 22.29
C ILE A 86 1.31 -12.65 21.15
N GLU A 87 0.18 -12.04 21.48
CA GLU A 87 -0.70 -11.40 20.49
C GLU A 87 -0.17 -10.04 20.00
N GLY A 88 0.92 -9.54 20.58
CA GLY A 88 1.51 -8.27 20.18
C GLY A 88 0.59 -7.06 20.38
N GLN A 89 -0.44 -7.16 21.23
CA GLN A 89 -1.47 -6.14 21.41
C GLN A 89 -0.88 -4.75 21.76
N ILE A 90 0.26 -4.71 22.46
CA ILE A 90 0.99 -3.47 22.77
C ILE A 90 1.54 -2.80 21.51
N PHE A 91 2.17 -3.57 20.62
CA PHE A 91 2.76 -3.07 19.38
C PHE A 91 1.68 -2.78 18.33
N GLY A 92 0.65 -3.63 18.23
CA GLY A 92 -0.49 -3.44 17.33
C GLY A 92 -1.26 -2.15 17.62
N TYR A 93 -1.49 -1.81 18.91
CA TYR A 93 -2.20 -0.58 19.27
C TYR A 93 -1.43 0.70 18.86
N ARG A 94 -0.12 0.74 19.14
CA ARG A 94 0.73 1.88 18.73
C ARG A 94 0.87 1.97 17.22
N ARG A 95 1.01 0.83 16.53
CA ARG A 95 1.10 0.74 15.07
C ARG A 95 -0.18 1.25 14.42
N ARG A 96 -1.35 0.80 14.88
CA ARG A 96 -2.65 1.27 14.39
C ARG A 96 -2.84 2.77 14.55
N ARG A 97 -2.52 3.34 15.71
CA ARG A 97 -2.58 4.82 15.90
C ARG A 97 -1.63 5.58 14.97
N ARG A 98 -0.43 5.04 14.72
CA ARG A 98 0.51 5.62 13.74
C ARG A 98 -0.06 5.53 12.32
N MET A 99 -0.69 4.41 11.98
CA MET A 99 -1.32 4.19 10.68
C MET A 99 -2.49 5.15 10.47
N GLU A 100 -3.41 5.26 11.44
CA GLU A 100 -4.51 6.22 11.42
C GLU A 100 -4.01 7.66 11.26
N LYS A 101 -2.91 8.02 11.93
CA LYS A 101 -2.29 9.33 11.73
C LYS A 101 -1.73 9.49 10.32
N LYS A 102 -1.01 8.48 9.79
CA LYS A 102 -0.47 8.51 8.43
C LYS A 102 -1.57 8.66 7.38
N ILE A 103 -2.67 7.93 7.54
CA ILE A 103 -3.87 8.03 6.71
C ILE A 103 -4.48 9.43 6.80
N ARG A 104 -4.62 10.02 8.00
CA ARG A 104 -5.13 11.39 8.12
C ARG A 104 -4.21 12.45 7.51
N ASP A 105 -2.90 12.25 7.52
CA ASP A 105 -1.94 13.28 7.11
C ASP A 105 -1.54 13.18 5.62
N ILE A 106 -1.76 12.03 4.96
CA ILE A 106 -1.33 11.78 3.56
C ILE A 106 -2.04 12.65 2.51
N LYS A 107 -1.31 13.32 1.63
CA LYS A 107 -1.88 14.14 0.54
C LYS A 107 -1.18 13.81 -0.77
N ASP A 108 -1.80 14.20 -1.89
CA ASP A 108 -1.22 14.02 -3.23
C ASP A 108 -0.82 12.56 -3.50
N HIS A 109 -1.67 11.64 -3.00
CA HIS A 109 -1.45 10.21 -3.06
C HIS A 109 -2.43 9.54 -4.01
N TYR A 110 -2.13 8.29 -4.34
CA TYR A 110 -3.03 7.41 -5.07
C TYR A 110 -3.80 6.49 -4.13
N ILE A 111 -5.09 6.29 -4.41
CA ILE A 111 -5.92 5.31 -3.69
C ILE A 111 -6.05 4.07 -4.57
N ILE A 112 -5.62 2.91 -4.07
CA ILE A 112 -5.87 1.62 -4.70
C ILE A 112 -7.11 1.01 -4.03
N SER A 113 -8.23 0.95 -4.75
CA SER A 113 -9.45 0.29 -4.30
C SER A 113 -9.47 -1.15 -4.80
N GLY A 114 -9.19 -2.09 -3.91
CA GLY A 114 -9.07 -3.52 -4.21
C GLY A 114 -7.60 -3.95 -4.35
N PHE A 115 -7.15 -4.77 -3.41
CA PHE A 115 -5.79 -5.30 -3.29
C PHE A 115 -5.73 -6.78 -3.68
N GLY A 116 -6.36 -7.13 -4.79
CA GLY A 116 -6.19 -8.44 -5.44
C GLY A 116 -4.92 -8.48 -6.31
N ARG A 117 -4.84 -9.43 -7.24
CA ARG A 117 -3.68 -9.60 -8.15
C ARG A 117 -3.29 -8.32 -8.89
N VAL A 118 -4.28 -7.58 -9.41
CA VAL A 118 -4.05 -6.32 -10.12
C VAL A 118 -3.60 -5.21 -9.15
N GLY A 119 -4.22 -5.12 -7.97
CA GLY A 119 -3.85 -4.14 -6.93
C GLY A 119 -2.40 -4.30 -6.44
N HIS A 120 -1.91 -5.53 -6.31
CA HIS A 120 -0.51 -5.80 -5.95
C HIS A 120 0.46 -5.29 -7.02
N GLN A 121 0.18 -5.56 -8.30
CA GLN A 121 1.04 -5.07 -9.37
C GLN A 121 1.03 -3.53 -9.42
N ILE A 122 -0.14 -2.90 -9.27
CA ILE A 122 -0.25 -1.44 -9.20
C ILE A 122 0.62 -0.89 -8.07
N ALA A 123 0.51 -1.46 -6.86
CA ALA A 123 1.30 -1.02 -5.72
C ALA A 123 2.81 -1.13 -6.00
N LYS A 124 3.26 -2.24 -6.61
CA LYS A 124 4.66 -2.43 -6.98
C LYS A 124 5.16 -1.36 -7.96
N GLU A 125 4.37 -1.00 -8.97
CA GLU A 125 4.74 0.06 -9.92
C GLU A 125 4.79 1.44 -9.24
N LEU A 126 3.84 1.73 -8.34
CA LEU A 126 3.83 2.99 -7.59
C LEU A 126 5.02 3.07 -6.61
N GLU A 127 5.37 1.96 -5.96
CA GLU A 127 6.57 1.86 -5.11
C GLU A 127 7.84 2.10 -5.93
N ALA A 128 7.98 1.46 -7.09
CA ALA A 128 9.14 1.65 -7.98
C ALA A 128 9.28 3.10 -8.48
N ALA A 129 8.16 3.79 -8.67
CA ALA A 129 8.11 5.21 -9.03
C ALA A 129 8.24 6.18 -7.83
N ASN A 130 8.40 5.68 -6.60
CA ASN A 130 8.38 6.47 -5.35
C ASN A 130 7.11 7.33 -5.19
N ILE A 131 5.97 6.84 -5.66
CA ILE A 131 4.68 7.52 -5.57
C ILE A 131 3.96 7.07 -4.30
N SER A 132 3.49 8.04 -3.50
CA SER A 132 2.72 7.74 -2.29
C SER A 132 1.34 7.17 -2.63
N TYR A 133 0.95 6.10 -1.94
CA TYR A 133 -0.35 5.49 -2.11
C TYR A 133 -0.93 4.94 -0.81
N LEU A 134 -2.24 4.65 -0.86
CA LEU A 134 -3.01 4.02 0.20
C LEU A 134 -3.90 2.94 -0.41
N VAL A 135 -4.12 1.86 0.32
CA VAL A 135 -4.97 0.73 -0.10
C VAL A 135 -6.30 0.73 0.64
N VAL A 136 -7.41 0.46 -0.05
CA VAL A 136 -8.72 0.19 0.54
C VAL A 136 -9.21 -1.17 0.06
N ASP A 137 -9.46 -2.10 0.99
CA ASP A 137 -10.01 -3.43 0.68
C ASP A 137 -10.86 -3.94 1.85
N SER A 138 -11.82 -4.81 1.57
CA SER A 138 -12.67 -5.45 2.59
C SER A 138 -11.98 -6.61 3.31
N LYS A 139 -10.91 -7.16 2.72
CA LYS A 139 -10.18 -8.34 3.20
C LYS A 139 -9.21 -7.99 4.32
N GLU A 140 -9.42 -8.53 5.52
CA GLU A 140 -8.51 -8.31 6.66
C GLU A 140 -7.10 -8.87 6.41
N GLU A 141 -6.94 -9.82 5.50
CA GLU A 141 -5.64 -10.45 5.22
C GLU A 141 -4.62 -9.46 4.66
N ILE A 142 -5.05 -8.38 4.00
CA ILE A 142 -4.13 -7.37 3.45
C ILE A 142 -3.35 -6.65 4.55
N ALA A 143 -3.91 -6.56 5.76
CA ALA A 143 -3.26 -5.94 6.90
C ALA A 143 -1.94 -6.64 7.22
N GLN A 144 -1.92 -7.98 7.17
CA GLN A 144 -0.74 -8.79 7.48
C GLN A 144 0.42 -8.51 6.52
N GLU A 145 0.11 -8.13 5.27
CA GLU A 145 1.13 -7.80 4.26
C GLU A 145 1.57 -6.34 4.31
N LEU A 146 0.64 -5.41 4.51
CA LEU A 146 0.89 -3.97 4.41
C LEU A 146 1.45 -3.37 5.71
N ASP A 147 1.09 -3.92 6.87
CA ASP A 147 1.59 -3.46 8.17
C ASP A 147 3.13 -3.55 8.30
N PRO A 148 3.78 -4.69 7.95
CA PRO A 148 5.24 -4.80 7.96
C PRO A 148 5.93 -3.80 7.05
N LYS A 149 5.33 -3.51 5.89
CA LYS A 149 5.83 -2.55 4.90
C LYS A 149 5.56 -1.09 5.32
N GLY A 150 4.68 -0.87 6.30
CA GLY A 150 4.27 0.46 6.74
C GLY A 150 3.45 1.22 5.69
N VAL A 151 2.82 0.50 4.75
CA VAL A 151 1.96 1.06 3.71
C VAL A 151 0.60 1.42 4.32
N PRO A 152 0.07 2.64 4.12
CA PRO A 152 -1.26 3.01 4.59
C PRO A 152 -2.36 2.13 3.97
N TYR A 153 -3.26 1.62 4.82
CA TYR A 153 -4.41 0.88 4.34
C TYR A 153 -5.64 1.11 5.22
N ILE A 154 -6.82 0.92 4.63
CA ILE A 154 -8.11 0.97 5.29
C ILE A 154 -8.83 -0.35 5.02
N ILE A 155 -9.22 -1.03 6.09
CA ILE A 155 -10.12 -2.18 5.98
C ILE A 155 -11.56 -1.71 5.96
N GLY A 156 -12.30 -2.15 4.94
CA GLY A 156 -13.72 -1.89 4.77
C GLY A 156 -14.13 -1.90 3.30
N ASP A 157 -15.45 -1.88 3.09
CA ASP A 157 -16.01 -1.88 1.75
C ASP A 157 -15.61 -0.61 0.98
N PRO A 158 -14.85 -0.72 -0.12
CA PRO A 158 -14.43 0.45 -0.90
C PRO A 158 -15.61 1.14 -1.61
N THR A 159 -16.76 0.48 -1.76
CA THR A 159 -17.98 1.11 -2.29
C THR A 159 -18.65 2.07 -1.28
N SER A 160 -18.18 2.09 -0.03
CA SER A 160 -18.66 3.01 0.99
C SER A 160 -18.02 4.39 0.86
N ASP A 161 -18.85 5.42 0.69
CA ASP A 161 -18.42 6.82 0.70
C ASP A 161 -17.59 7.19 1.93
N ASN A 162 -17.95 6.65 3.10
CA ASN A 162 -17.23 6.91 4.35
C ASN A 162 -15.80 6.38 4.28
N LYS A 163 -15.57 5.23 3.65
CA LYS A 163 -14.25 4.63 3.50
C LYS A 163 -13.40 5.40 2.49
N LEU A 164 -13.99 5.90 1.42
CA LEU A 164 -13.29 6.77 0.47
C LEU A 164 -12.97 8.15 1.05
N LYS A 165 -13.84 8.70 1.91
CA LYS A 165 -13.55 9.92 2.69
C LYS A 165 -12.39 9.68 3.67
N GLU A 166 -12.42 8.58 4.40
CA GLU A 166 -11.34 8.16 5.30
C GLU A 166 -10.01 8.02 4.54
N ALA A 167 -10.06 7.46 3.32
CA ALA A 167 -8.92 7.36 2.40
C ALA A 167 -8.44 8.71 1.85
N GLY A 168 -9.20 9.79 2.04
CA GLY A 168 -8.85 11.12 1.57
C GLY A 168 -9.03 11.33 0.07
N VAL A 169 -10.09 10.78 -0.54
CA VAL A 169 -10.33 10.91 -2.00
C VAL A 169 -10.38 12.37 -2.51
N GLU A 170 -10.82 13.32 -1.68
CA GLU A 170 -10.90 14.75 -2.03
C GLU A 170 -9.52 15.41 -2.21
N ARG A 171 -8.47 14.82 -1.65
CA ARG A 171 -7.08 15.31 -1.64
C ARG A 171 -6.11 14.32 -2.29
N ALA A 172 -6.65 13.29 -2.94
CA ALA A 172 -5.88 12.30 -3.67
C ALA A 172 -5.61 12.79 -5.10
N THR A 173 -4.42 12.50 -5.62
CA THR A 173 -4.08 12.75 -7.02
C THR A 173 -4.85 11.83 -7.96
N GLY A 174 -5.07 10.58 -7.54
CA GLY A 174 -5.82 9.62 -8.32
C GLY A 174 -6.41 8.47 -7.53
N LEU A 175 -7.38 7.81 -8.13
CA LEU A 175 -8.00 6.60 -7.61
C LEU A 175 -7.95 5.50 -8.67
N ILE A 176 -7.54 4.31 -8.26
CA ILE A 176 -7.45 3.14 -9.12
C ILE A 176 -8.46 2.11 -8.61
N ALA A 177 -9.57 1.96 -9.32
CA ALA A 177 -10.61 0.97 -9.03
C ALA A 177 -10.21 -0.38 -9.62
N ALA A 178 -9.64 -1.25 -8.79
CA ALA A 178 -8.95 -2.48 -9.19
C ALA A 178 -9.62 -3.76 -8.64
N ALA A 179 -10.83 -3.67 -8.09
CA ALA A 179 -11.56 -4.82 -7.58
C ALA A 179 -11.83 -5.85 -8.70
N ASP A 180 -12.02 -7.11 -8.32
CA ASP A 180 -12.36 -8.18 -9.26
C ASP A 180 -13.80 -8.06 -9.80
N SER A 181 -14.68 -7.35 -9.08
CA SER A 181 -16.07 -7.09 -9.47
C SER A 181 -16.18 -5.78 -10.25
N ASP A 182 -16.65 -5.85 -11.49
CA ASP A 182 -16.95 -4.66 -12.31
C ASP A 182 -18.05 -3.81 -11.67
N VAL A 183 -19.01 -4.44 -10.97
CA VAL A 183 -20.05 -3.73 -10.23
C VAL A 183 -19.43 -2.86 -9.15
N ASN A 184 -18.49 -3.42 -8.37
CA ASN A 184 -17.81 -2.65 -7.32
C ASN A 184 -16.98 -1.53 -7.93
N ASN A 185 -16.28 -1.78 -9.04
CA ASN A 185 -15.50 -0.72 -9.71
C ASN A 185 -16.41 0.42 -10.21
N VAL A 186 -17.63 0.12 -10.68
CA VAL A 186 -18.62 1.14 -11.05
C VAL A 186 -19.07 1.94 -9.83
N PHE A 187 -19.45 1.28 -8.73
CA PHE A 187 -19.85 1.99 -7.50
C PHE A 187 -18.73 2.84 -6.92
N VAL A 188 -17.52 2.30 -6.80
CA VAL A 188 -16.34 3.06 -6.35
C VAL A 188 -16.10 4.28 -7.24
N THR A 189 -16.22 4.12 -8.56
CA THR A 189 -16.04 5.23 -9.52
C THR A 189 -17.10 6.32 -9.29
N LEU A 190 -18.38 5.93 -9.13
CA LEU A 190 -19.47 6.86 -8.85
C LEU A 190 -19.26 7.61 -7.52
N SER A 191 -18.97 6.87 -6.44
CA SER A 191 -18.71 7.46 -5.12
C SER A 191 -17.50 8.39 -5.15
N ALA A 192 -16.40 7.97 -5.77
CA ALA A 192 -15.21 8.80 -5.91
C ALA A 192 -15.51 10.09 -6.69
N ARG A 193 -16.26 10.01 -7.79
CA ARG A 193 -16.63 11.20 -8.58
C ARG A 193 -17.62 12.10 -7.83
N ALA A 194 -18.54 11.53 -7.07
CA ALA A 194 -19.48 12.29 -6.23
C ALA A 194 -18.76 13.06 -5.12
N LEU A 195 -17.72 12.46 -4.51
CA LEU A 195 -16.92 13.07 -3.46
C LEU A 195 -15.87 14.06 -4.01
N SER A 196 -15.31 13.79 -5.19
CA SER A 196 -14.29 14.63 -5.81
C SER A 196 -14.47 14.71 -7.32
N GLN A 197 -14.79 15.91 -7.81
CA GLN A 197 -14.90 16.17 -9.24
C GLN A 197 -13.54 16.21 -9.96
N THR A 198 -12.44 16.37 -9.22
CA THR A 198 -11.09 16.55 -9.78
C THR A 198 -10.21 15.31 -9.73
N VAL A 199 -10.52 14.31 -8.89
CA VAL A 199 -9.71 13.09 -8.77
C VAL A 199 -9.61 12.36 -10.11
N TYR A 200 -8.41 11.93 -10.48
CA TYR A 200 -8.17 11.18 -11.71
C TYR A 200 -8.42 9.69 -11.47
N ILE A 201 -9.43 9.13 -12.14
CA ILE A 201 -9.91 7.77 -11.91
C ILE A 201 -9.46 6.85 -13.05
N VAL A 202 -8.74 5.78 -12.70
CA VAL A 202 -8.43 4.66 -13.58
C VAL A 202 -9.20 3.44 -13.08
N ALA A 203 -10.03 2.84 -13.92
CA ALA A 203 -10.81 1.67 -13.53
C ALA A 203 -10.43 0.42 -14.32
N ARG A 204 -10.50 -0.73 -13.65
CA ARG A 204 -10.42 -2.05 -14.26
C ARG A 204 -11.81 -2.50 -14.73
N ALA A 205 -11.87 -3.02 -15.95
CA ALA A 205 -13.04 -3.67 -16.53
C ALA A 205 -12.73 -5.11 -16.95
N SER A 206 -13.62 -6.06 -16.69
CA SER A 206 -13.46 -7.43 -17.19
C SER A 206 -13.78 -7.54 -18.70
N GLY A 207 -14.59 -6.64 -19.24
CA GLY A 207 -14.99 -6.65 -20.65
C GLY A 207 -15.56 -5.33 -21.17
N LYS A 208 -16.01 -5.33 -22.44
CA LYS A 208 -16.39 -4.11 -23.16
C LYS A 208 -17.63 -3.41 -22.60
N GLU A 209 -18.60 -4.18 -22.12
CA GLU A 209 -19.82 -3.61 -21.55
C GLU A 209 -19.53 -2.85 -20.25
N ALA A 210 -18.73 -3.45 -19.36
CA ALA A 210 -18.28 -2.80 -18.13
C ALA A 210 -17.42 -1.57 -18.42
N GLU A 211 -16.59 -1.61 -19.47
CA GLU A 211 -15.79 -0.45 -19.91
C GLU A 211 -16.66 0.78 -20.18
N ASN A 212 -17.77 0.60 -20.90
CA ASN A 212 -18.71 1.68 -21.19
C ASN A 212 -19.37 2.21 -19.91
N LYS A 213 -19.84 1.31 -19.03
CA LYS A 213 -20.47 1.69 -17.74
C LYS A 213 -19.52 2.48 -16.84
N LEU A 214 -18.25 2.09 -16.78
CA LEU A 214 -17.21 2.78 -16.00
C LEU A 214 -16.89 4.18 -16.54
N LYS A 215 -16.82 4.32 -17.87
CA LYS A 215 -16.67 5.64 -18.51
C LYS A 215 -17.85 6.55 -18.18
N PHE A 216 -19.08 6.04 -18.30
CA PHE A 216 -20.29 6.79 -17.93
C PHE A 216 -20.33 7.15 -16.44
N ALA A 217 -19.82 6.28 -15.57
CA ALA A 217 -19.71 6.56 -14.13
C ALA A 217 -18.69 7.67 -13.79
N GLY A 218 -17.86 8.08 -14.75
CA GLY A 218 -16.88 9.16 -14.57
C GLY A 218 -15.42 8.70 -14.45
N ALA A 219 -15.10 7.45 -14.82
CA ALA A 219 -13.71 7.03 -14.94
C ALA A 219 -13.01 7.76 -16.08
N ASN A 220 -11.84 8.36 -15.80
CA ASN A 220 -11.05 9.06 -16.82
C ASN A 220 -10.41 8.07 -17.81
N ARG A 221 -9.97 6.92 -17.30
CA ARG A 221 -9.45 5.82 -18.10
C ARG A 221 -9.99 4.50 -17.62
N VAL A 222 -10.19 3.59 -18.56
CA VAL A 222 -10.59 2.22 -18.27
C VAL A 222 -9.66 1.26 -18.97
N ILE A 223 -9.16 0.28 -18.23
CA ILE A 223 -8.27 -0.76 -18.71
C ILE A 223 -9.00 -2.09 -18.60
N SER A 224 -8.95 -2.90 -19.66
CA SER A 224 -9.43 -4.28 -19.64
C SER A 224 -8.25 -5.24 -19.74
N PRO A 225 -7.73 -5.76 -18.60
CA PRO A 225 -6.55 -6.62 -18.59
C PRO A 225 -6.73 -7.87 -19.44
N TYR A 226 -7.90 -8.52 -19.37
CA TYR A 226 -8.16 -9.75 -20.13
C TYR A 226 -8.16 -9.52 -21.64
N PHE A 227 -8.70 -8.39 -22.10
CA PHE A 227 -8.66 -8.04 -23.52
C PHE A 227 -7.24 -7.73 -23.99
N ILE A 228 -6.48 -6.97 -23.21
CA ILE A 228 -5.08 -6.63 -23.54
C ILE A 228 -4.21 -7.89 -23.57
N SER A 229 -4.27 -8.70 -22.50
CA SER A 229 -3.51 -9.95 -22.40
C SER A 229 -3.92 -10.95 -23.46
N GLY A 230 -5.22 -11.11 -23.72
CA GLY A 230 -5.72 -12.02 -24.76
C GLY A 230 -5.22 -11.63 -26.15
N ARG A 231 -5.30 -10.35 -26.52
CA ARG A 231 -4.75 -9.87 -27.79
C ARG A 231 -3.25 -10.05 -27.87
N ARG A 232 -2.54 -9.80 -26.76
CA ARG A 232 -1.08 -9.97 -26.70
C ARG A 232 -0.66 -11.43 -26.87
N MET A 233 -1.31 -12.35 -26.17
CA MET A 233 -1.05 -13.80 -26.30
C MET A 233 -1.33 -14.28 -27.72
N ALA A 234 -2.45 -13.85 -28.33
CA ALA A 234 -2.76 -14.19 -29.71
C ALA A 234 -1.71 -13.63 -30.69
N ALA A 235 -1.24 -12.39 -30.49
CA ALA A 235 -0.19 -11.80 -31.31
C ALA A 235 1.13 -12.58 -31.21
N LEU A 236 1.53 -12.97 -29.99
CA LEU A 236 2.73 -13.80 -29.77
C LEU A 236 2.61 -15.19 -30.41
N ALA A 237 1.43 -15.81 -30.36
CA ALA A 237 1.20 -17.12 -30.96
C ALA A 237 1.14 -17.09 -32.49
N VAL A 238 0.48 -16.07 -33.06
CA VAL A 238 0.26 -15.95 -34.52
C VAL A 238 1.43 -15.27 -35.22
N ARG A 239 2.11 -14.33 -34.55
CA ARG A 239 3.19 -13.51 -35.10
C ARG A 239 4.33 -13.34 -34.07
N PRO A 240 5.01 -14.44 -33.68
CA PRO A 240 6.06 -14.40 -32.66
C PRO A 240 7.20 -13.44 -33.04
N VAL A 241 7.78 -13.58 -34.23
CA VAL A 241 8.92 -12.75 -34.69
C VAL A 241 8.61 -11.25 -34.67
N ALA A 242 7.41 -10.85 -35.12
CA ALA A 242 7.02 -9.44 -35.10
C ALA A 242 6.81 -8.92 -33.67
N SER A 243 6.32 -9.77 -32.77
CA SER A 243 6.10 -9.42 -31.36
C SER A 243 7.43 -9.32 -30.61
N ASP A 244 8.36 -10.26 -30.86
CA ASP A 244 9.71 -10.25 -30.30
C ASP A 244 10.47 -9.00 -30.74
N PHE A 245 10.36 -8.62 -32.02
CA PHE A 245 10.94 -7.38 -32.53
C PHE A 245 10.36 -6.14 -31.82
N LEU A 246 9.04 -6.08 -31.62
CA LEU A 246 8.44 -4.96 -30.89
C LEU A 246 8.90 -4.90 -29.43
N ASP A 247 9.05 -6.04 -28.75
CA ASP A 247 9.56 -6.07 -27.39
C ASP A 247 11.02 -5.66 -27.31
N MET A 248 11.84 -6.10 -28.27
CA MET A 248 13.23 -5.70 -28.45
C MET A 248 13.37 -4.17 -28.50
N VAL A 249 12.51 -3.51 -29.28
CA VAL A 249 12.53 -2.04 -29.44
C VAL A 249 11.97 -1.29 -28.23
N MET A 250 10.99 -1.86 -27.52
CA MET A 250 10.28 -1.17 -26.43
C MET A 250 10.89 -1.39 -25.03
N HIS A 251 11.51 -2.54 -24.78
CA HIS A 251 11.95 -2.96 -23.43
C HIS A 251 13.43 -3.37 -23.38
N GLY A 252 14.23 -2.98 -24.37
CA GLY A 252 15.59 -3.47 -24.53
C GLY A 252 16.54 -3.06 -23.40
N GLU A 253 16.56 -3.82 -22.30
CA GLU A 253 17.61 -3.74 -21.26
C GLU A 253 18.98 -4.24 -21.79
N HIS A 254 19.03 -4.81 -23.00
CA HIS A 254 20.22 -5.43 -23.60
C HIS A 254 20.49 -5.06 -25.06
N LEU A 255 19.85 -4.01 -25.60
CA LEU A 255 20.00 -3.65 -27.01
C LEU A 255 20.51 -2.23 -27.20
N GLU A 256 21.37 -2.07 -28.20
CA GLU A 256 21.86 -0.76 -28.63
C GLU A 256 20.74 0.14 -29.16
N PHE A 257 19.62 -0.42 -29.63
CA PHE A 257 18.54 0.29 -30.32
C PHE A 257 17.42 0.76 -29.38
N SER A 258 17.08 2.04 -29.43
CA SER A 258 16.00 2.66 -28.66
C SER A 258 15.09 3.53 -29.54
N LEU A 259 13.89 3.82 -29.02
CA LEU A 259 12.92 4.70 -29.66
C LEU A 259 12.92 6.05 -28.95
N HIS A 260 13.18 7.13 -29.69
CA HIS A 260 13.25 8.50 -29.16
C HIS A 260 12.34 9.46 -29.93
N GLU A 261 11.87 10.47 -29.23
CA GLU A 261 11.10 11.58 -29.78
C GLU A 261 12.00 12.81 -29.94
N PHE A 262 12.00 13.41 -31.13
CA PHE A 262 12.71 14.66 -31.41
C PHE A 262 11.72 15.73 -31.83
N SER A 263 11.59 16.78 -31.01
CA SER A 263 10.80 17.97 -31.36
C SER A 263 11.59 18.88 -32.30
N ILE A 264 10.97 19.27 -33.41
CA ILE A 264 11.59 20.14 -34.42
C ILE A 264 11.39 21.60 -34.05
N SER A 265 12.49 22.28 -33.72
CA SER A 265 12.47 23.71 -33.43
C SER A 265 12.42 24.56 -34.71
N ASP A 266 11.99 25.81 -34.59
CA ASP A 266 11.96 26.79 -35.69
C ASP A 266 13.36 27.05 -36.31
N ARG A 267 14.44 26.74 -35.58
CA ARG A 267 15.83 26.93 -36.04
C ARG A 267 16.43 25.66 -36.65
N SER A 268 15.70 24.55 -36.62
CA SER A 268 16.20 23.27 -37.07
C SER A 268 16.58 23.31 -38.56
N PRO A 269 17.79 22.86 -38.95
CA PRO A 269 18.25 22.88 -40.35
C PRO A 269 17.41 22.05 -41.33
N ILE A 270 16.49 21.23 -40.82
CA ILE A 270 15.63 20.35 -41.61
C ILE A 270 14.18 20.85 -41.74
N VAL A 271 13.85 22.02 -41.20
CA VAL A 271 12.52 22.64 -41.37
C VAL A 271 12.25 22.91 -42.84
N ASN A 272 11.01 22.64 -43.26
CA ASN A 272 10.51 22.75 -44.63
C ASN A 272 11.18 21.83 -45.66
N LYS A 273 12.10 20.95 -45.24
CA LYS A 273 12.65 19.90 -46.08
C LYS A 273 11.73 18.68 -46.06
N SER A 274 11.70 17.97 -47.17
CA SER A 274 11.21 16.60 -47.21
C SER A 274 12.17 15.65 -46.48
N ILE A 275 11.69 14.49 -46.07
CA ILE A 275 12.54 13.45 -45.45
C ILE A 275 13.71 13.07 -46.36
N ALA A 276 13.47 13.01 -47.67
CA ALA A 276 14.52 12.76 -48.67
C ALA A 276 15.61 13.84 -48.64
N GLU A 277 15.23 15.11 -48.61
CA GLU A 277 16.18 16.24 -48.59
C GLU A 277 16.89 16.42 -47.24
N ALA A 278 16.23 16.03 -46.13
CA ALA A 278 16.84 16.06 -44.82
C ALA A 278 17.96 15.02 -44.68
N GLU A 279 17.87 13.91 -45.43
CA GLU A 279 18.84 12.82 -45.46
C GLU A 279 19.15 12.25 -44.06
N VAL A 280 18.12 12.21 -43.20
CA VAL A 280 18.26 11.83 -41.79
C VAL A 280 18.95 10.48 -41.64
N ARG A 281 18.49 9.47 -42.40
CA ARG A 281 19.06 8.11 -42.33
C ARG A 281 20.48 8.05 -42.85
N GLN A 282 20.82 8.78 -43.91
CA GLN A 282 22.17 8.79 -44.48
C GLN A 282 23.18 9.47 -43.54
N LYS A 283 22.77 10.54 -42.84
CA LYS A 283 23.66 11.33 -41.98
C LYS A 283 23.78 10.78 -40.56
N SER A 284 22.74 10.15 -40.04
CA SER A 284 22.70 9.66 -38.65
C SER A 284 22.61 8.14 -38.52
N GLY A 285 22.20 7.40 -39.55
CA GLY A 285 21.84 5.99 -39.45
C GLY A 285 20.45 5.73 -38.84
N ALA A 286 19.85 6.72 -38.18
CA ALA A 286 18.56 6.59 -37.52
C ALA A 286 17.38 6.56 -38.52
N THR A 287 16.32 5.83 -38.17
CA THR A 287 15.14 5.65 -39.03
C THR A 287 13.92 6.32 -38.43
N ILE A 288 13.31 7.24 -39.19
CA ILE A 288 12.04 7.88 -38.81
C ILE A 288 10.91 6.85 -39.00
N LEU A 289 10.22 6.53 -37.92
CA LEU A 289 9.07 5.63 -37.92
C LEU A 289 7.76 6.39 -38.12
N ALA A 290 7.61 7.54 -37.46
CA ALA A 290 6.41 8.36 -37.55
C ALA A 290 6.71 9.85 -37.38
N ILE A 291 5.80 10.68 -37.87
CA ILE A 291 5.80 12.13 -37.63
C ILE A 291 4.46 12.50 -36.99
N ARG A 292 4.51 13.09 -35.80
CA ARG A 292 3.35 13.75 -35.20
C ARG A 292 3.39 15.23 -35.57
N LYS A 293 2.36 15.68 -36.27
CA LYS A 293 2.18 17.07 -36.68
C LYS A 293 1.79 17.96 -35.51
N SER A 294 2.02 19.27 -35.66
CA SER A 294 1.68 20.27 -34.63
C SER A 294 0.19 20.31 -34.28
N ASP A 295 -0.69 19.89 -35.19
CA ASP A 295 -2.14 19.75 -34.98
C ASP A 295 -2.52 18.45 -34.24
N GLY A 296 -1.55 17.59 -33.95
CA GLY A 296 -1.73 16.31 -33.27
C GLY A 296 -1.94 15.10 -34.20
N ALA A 297 -2.03 15.30 -35.52
CA ALA A 297 -2.18 14.20 -36.47
C ALA A 297 -0.90 13.34 -36.55
N PHE A 298 -1.07 12.03 -36.64
CA PHE A 298 0.05 11.08 -36.81
C PHE A 298 0.17 10.63 -38.26
N ASN A 299 1.34 10.84 -38.85
CA ASN A 299 1.76 10.15 -40.06
C ASN A 299 2.62 8.94 -39.69
N LEU A 300 2.00 7.75 -39.72
CA LEU A 300 2.63 6.48 -39.34
C LEU A 300 3.45 5.83 -40.47
N GLN A 301 3.37 6.37 -41.68
CA GLN A 301 4.14 5.90 -42.82
C GLN A 301 4.66 7.10 -43.61
N PRO A 302 5.58 7.87 -43.01
CA PRO A 302 6.08 9.06 -43.65
C PRO A 302 6.85 8.69 -44.93
N LEU A 303 6.44 9.27 -46.05
CA LEU A 303 7.02 9.02 -47.35
C LEU A 303 8.25 9.91 -47.55
N ALA A 304 9.10 9.57 -48.52
CA ALA A 304 10.28 10.36 -48.87
C ALA A 304 9.95 11.85 -49.12
N GLY A 305 8.79 12.15 -49.71
CA GLY A 305 8.30 13.50 -49.96
C GLY A 305 7.56 14.17 -48.79
N SER A 306 7.36 13.50 -47.65
CA SER A 306 6.70 14.09 -46.49
C SER A 306 7.55 15.23 -45.94
N LYS A 307 6.93 16.41 -45.80
CA LYS A 307 7.60 17.62 -45.27
C LYS A 307 7.69 17.59 -43.76
N ILE A 308 8.85 17.97 -43.25
CA ILE A 308 9.14 18.20 -41.84
C ILE A 308 8.87 19.67 -41.56
N GLU A 309 7.93 19.94 -40.66
CA GLU A 309 7.51 21.29 -40.31
C GLU A 309 7.96 21.64 -38.88
N LYS A 310 7.98 22.94 -38.59
CA LYS A 310 8.27 23.40 -37.24
C LYS A 310 7.20 22.92 -36.26
N GLY A 311 7.61 22.48 -35.07
CA GLY A 311 6.70 21.93 -34.07
C GLY A 311 6.31 20.46 -34.31
N ASP A 312 6.74 19.84 -35.40
CA ASP A 312 6.60 18.40 -35.58
C ASP A 312 7.42 17.64 -34.52
N ILE A 313 6.95 16.45 -34.17
CA ILE A 313 7.69 15.48 -33.36
C ILE A 313 8.02 14.28 -34.25
N LEU A 314 9.31 14.05 -34.47
CA LEU A 314 9.80 12.85 -35.14
C LEU A 314 9.92 11.72 -34.13
N VAL A 315 9.29 10.58 -34.42
CA VAL A 315 9.46 9.34 -33.67
C VAL A 315 10.46 8.48 -34.42
N VAL A 316 11.61 8.22 -33.80
CA VAL A 316 12.79 7.68 -34.46
C VAL A 316 13.31 6.46 -33.72
N ILE A 317 13.79 5.46 -34.46
CA ILE A 317 14.52 4.32 -33.93
C ILE A 317 15.97 4.33 -34.42
N GLY A 318 16.91 4.03 -33.54
CA GLY A 318 18.33 3.95 -33.85
C GLY A 318 19.14 3.52 -32.64
N THR A 319 20.44 3.30 -32.83
CA THR A 319 21.33 3.11 -31.68
C THR A 319 21.58 4.42 -30.94
N GLN A 320 22.06 4.37 -29.69
CA GLN A 320 22.42 5.58 -28.92
C GLN A 320 23.27 6.56 -29.75
N ASP A 321 24.34 6.08 -30.39
CA ASP A 321 25.22 6.89 -31.25
C ASP A 321 24.48 7.51 -32.44
N GLN A 322 23.58 6.75 -33.07
CA GLN A 322 22.79 7.23 -34.21
C GLN A 322 21.80 8.32 -33.78
N LEU A 323 21.19 8.17 -32.61
CA LEU A 323 20.24 9.14 -32.07
C LEU A 323 20.95 10.43 -31.62
N GLU A 324 22.15 10.34 -31.05
CA GLU A 324 22.97 11.52 -30.74
C GLU A 324 23.43 12.27 -31.99
N LEU A 325 23.77 11.56 -33.06
CA LEU A 325 24.07 12.17 -34.35
C LEU A 325 22.84 12.85 -34.94
N LEU A 326 21.68 12.22 -34.85
CA LEU A 326 20.43 12.84 -35.28
C LEU A 326 20.14 14.10 -34.47
N GLU A 327 20.30 14.06 -33.15
CA GLU A 327 20.06 15.21 -32.27
C GLU A 327 20.80 16.47 -32.75
N LYS A 328 22.06 16.31 -33.18
CA LYS A 328 22.89 17.38 -33.73
C LYS A 328 22.41 17.89 -35.10
N LEU A 329 21.67 17.07 -35.87
CA LEU A 329 21.08 17.47 -37.16
C LEU A 329 19.75 18.20 -37.00
N VAL A 330 19.00 17.91 -35.94
CA VAL A 330 17.69 18.53 -35.67
C VAL A 330 17.75 19.75 -34.76
N LYS A 331 18.80 19.91 -33.95
CA LYS A 331 18.99 21.10 -33.10
C LYS A 331 19.68 22.25 -33.82
#